data_AF-A0A1V1UV55-F1
#
_entry.id   AF-A0A1V1UV55-F1
#
_cell.length_a   1.000
_cell.length_b   1.000
_cell.length_c   1.000
_cell.angle_alpha   90.00
_cell.angle_beta   90.00
_cell.angle_gamma   90.00
#
_symmetry.space_group_name_H-M   'P 1'
#
loop_
_entity.id
_entity.type
_entity.pdbx_description
1 polymer ?
#
loop_
_entity_poly.entity_id
_entity_poly.type
_entity_poly.pdbx_seq_one_letter_code
_entity_poly.pdbx_strand_id
1 'polypeptide(L)' 'MTRFTSRNPADIAWRRQQMRANNDIEQVGRDAGAEELISRLREQGVSTAEGLTALRSYFITTGQTSRRRS' A
#
# COMPACT_ATOMS: atom_id res chain seq x y z
N MET A 1 9.57 -12.90 -14.51
CA MET A 1 8.66 -11.73 -14.51
C MET A 1 9.49 -10.46 -14.36
N THR A 2 9.78 -9.78 -15.48
CA THR A 2 10.52 -8.50 -15.45
C THR A 2 9.62 -7.45 -14.82
N ARG A 3 10.02 -6.88 -13.68
CA ARG A 3 9.31 -5.75 -13.06
C ARG A 3 9.29 -4.61 -14.10
N PHE A 4 8.10 -4.25 -14.57
CA PHE A 4 7.89 -3.11 -15.46
C PHE A 4 8.12 -1.79 -14.71
N THR A 5 9.37 -1.44 -14.42
CA THR A 5 9.72 -0.13 -13.89
C THR A 5 9.99 0.81 -15.05
N SER A 6 8.95 1.50 -15.55
CA SER A 6 9.16 2.65 -16.44
C SER A 6 9.85 3.75 -15.63
N ARG A 7 10.84 4.42 -16.22
CA ARG A 7 11.50 5.60 -15.63
C ARG A 7 10.82 6.90 -16.07
N ASN A 8 9.86 6.84 -16.99
CA ASN A 8 9.11 8.00 -17.45
C ASN A 8 8.07 8.43 -16.40
N PRO A 9 8.14 9.67 -15.87
CA PRO A 9 7.17 10.18 -14.89
C PRO A 9 5.71 10.12 -15.36
N ALA A 10 5.45 10.37 -16.66
CA ALA A 10 4.11 10.33 -17.23
C ALA A 10 3.52 8.92 -17.18
N ASP A 11 4.29 7.90 -17.58
CA ASP A 11 3.86 6.50 -17.50
C ASP A 11 3.58 6.06 -16.06
N ILE A 12 4.42 6.51 -15.11
CA ILE A 12 4.24 6.20 -13.69
C ILE A 12 2.94 6.81 -13.18
N ALA A 13 2.66 8.07 -13.54
CA ALA A 13 1.43 8.76 -13.16
C ALA A 13 0.20 8.07 -13.75
N TRP A 14 0.23 7.76 -15.05
CA TRP A 14 -0.85 7.04 -15.72
C TRP A 14 -1.12 5.68 -15.10
N ARG A 15 -0.08 4.89 -14.79
CA ARG A 15 -0.24 3.59 -14.10
C ARG A 15 -0.84 3.73 -12.72
N ARG A 16 -0.45 4.76 -11.95
CA ARG A 16 -1.07 5.03 -10.64
C ARG A 16 -2.56 5.34 -10.78
N GLN A 17 -2.95 6.08 -11.82
CA GLN A 17 -4.36 6.38 -12.09
C GLN A 17 -5.13 5.12 -12.50
N GLN A 18 -4.58 4.30 -13.39
CA GLN A 18 -5.16 3.02 -13.79
C GLN A 18 -5.39 2.09 -12.59
N MET A 19 -4.39 1.96 -11.70
CA MET A 19 -4.53 1.15 -10.48
C MET A 19 -5.64 1.66 -9.55
N ARG A 20 -5.80 2.99 -9.43
CA ARG A 20 -6.91 3.56 -8.64
C ARG A 20 -8.25 3.21 -9.25
N ALA A 21 -8.41 3.43 -10.56
CA ALA A 21 -9.65 3.09 -11.26
C ALA A 21 -10.01 1.61 -11.14
N ASN A 22 -9.02 0.71 -11.28
CA ASN A 22 -9.25 -0.72 -11.11
C ASN A 22 -9.67 -1.06 -9.66
N ASN A 23 -9.00 -0.50 -8.65
CA ASN A 23 -9.40 -0.72 -7.26
C ASN A 23 -10.82 -0.22 -6.97
N ASP A 24 -11.22 0.91 -7.56
CA ASP A 24 -12.57 1.47 -7.41
C ASP A 24 -13.61 0.56 -8.07
N ILE A 25 -13.33 0.03 -9.27
CA ILE A 25 -14.20 -0.95 -9.97
C ILE A 25 -14.39 -2.22 -9.13
N GLU A 26 -13.29 -2.75 -8.59
CA GLU A 26 -13.27 -3.98 -7.77
C GLU A 26 -13.75 -3.74 -6.33
N GLN A 27 -14.12 -2.50 -5.98
CA GLN A 27 -14.49 -2.08 -4.62
C GLN A 27 -13.44 -2.44 -3.56
N VAL A 28 -12.16 -2.47 -3.97
CA VAL A 28 -11.03 -2.70 -3.09
C VAL A 28 -10.72 -1.40 -2.36
N GLY A 29 -11.39 -1.23 -1.21
CA GLY A 29 -11.18 -0.11 -0.30
C GLY A 29 -9.76 -0.09 0.26
N ARG A 30 -9.24 1.11 0.50
CA ARG A 30 -7.99 1.29 1.24
C ARG A 30 -8.25 1.11 2.73
N ASP A 31 -7.36 0.37 3.39
CA ASP A 31 -7.39 0.23 4.84
C ASP A 31 -6.95 1.56 5.49
N ALA A 32 -7.84 2.19 6.26
CA ALA A 32 -7.59 3.51 6.86
C ALA A 32 -6.41 3.49 7.85
N GLY A 33 -6.23 2.39 8.60
CA GLY A 33 -5.10 2.24 9.53
C GLY A 33 -3.77 2.07 8.78
N ALA A 34 -3.79 1.38 7.64
CA ALA A 34 -2.64 1.26 6.75
C ALA A 34 -2.23 2.61 6.15
N GLU A 35 -3.20 3.43 5.72
CA GLU A 35 -2.94 4.79 5.20
C GLU A 35 -2.35 5.71 6.29
N GLU A 36 -2.91 5.67 7.50
CA GLU A 36 -2.39 6.44 8.63
C GLU A 36 -0.97 6.03 9.01
N LEU A 37 -0.69 4.72 9.05
CA LEU A 37 0.65 4.19 9.29
C LEU A 37 1.66 4.72 8.25
N ILE A 38 1.30 4.68 6.96
CA ILE A 38 2.17 5.19 5.89
C ILE A 38 2.41 6.70 6.03
N SER A 39 1.38 7.49 6.40
CA SER A 39 1.53 8.93 6.61
C SER A 39 2.55 9.23 7.72
N ARG A 40 2.39 8.59 8.89
CA ARG A 40 3.29 8.77 10.04
C ARG A 40 4.74 8.38 9.71
N LEU A 41 4.93 7.26 9.01
CA LEU A 41 6.27 6.79 8.62
C LEU A 41 6.94 7.77 7.64
N ARG A 42 6.19 8.38 6.72
CA ARG A 42 6.71 9.43 5.84
C ARG A 42 7.11 10.68 6.60
N GLU A 43 6.29 11.12 7.55
CA GLU A 43 6.60 12.28 8.40
C GLU A 43 7.86 12.05 9.24
N GLN A 44 8.11 10.80 9.65
CA GLN A 44 9.32 10.39 10.37
C GLN A 44 10.55 10.21 9.47
N GLY A 45 10.44 10.42 8.16
CA GLY A 45 11.54 10.24 7.22
C GLY A 45 11.96 8.79 7.03
N VAL A 46 11.11 7.82 7.39
CA VAL A 46 11.40 6.39 7.24
C VAL A 46 11.51 6.04 5.75
N SER A 47 12.50 5.21 5.41
CA SER A 47 12.70 4.82 4.02
C SER A 47 11.50 4.02 3.48
N THR A 48 11.33 4.00 2.16
CA THR A 48 10.25 3.20 1.54
C THR A 48 10.38 1.71 1.88
N ALA A 49 11.60 1.18 1.99
CA ALA A 49 11.84 -0.23 2.29
C ALA A 49 11.40 -0.60 3.72
N GLU A 50 11.72 0.25 4.70
CA GLU A 50 11.28 0.11 6.08
C GLU A 50 9.76 0.30 6.20
N GLY A 51 9.20 1.28 5.47
CA GLY A 51 7.75 1.50 5.42
C GLY A 51 6.97 0.30 4.89
N LEU A 52 7.49 -0.36 3.84
CA LEU A 52 6.91 -1.61 3.33
C LEU A 52 6.98 -2.75 4.35
N THR A 53 8.05 -2.81 5.14
CA THR A 53 8.21 -3.80 6.20
C THR A 53 7.19 -3.59 7.32
N ALA A 54 7.01 -2.34 7.76
CA ALA A 54 6.00 -1.97 8.75
C ALA A 54 4.57 -2.27 8.26
N LEU A 55 4.27 -1.94 7.00
CA LEU A 55 2.98 -2.23 6.38
C LEU A 55 2.68 -3.74 6.33
N ARG A 56 3.69 -4.56 6.01
CA ARG A 56 3.55 -6.02 6.01
C ARG A 56 3.25 -6.55 7.41
N SER A 57 3.96 -6.06 8.43
CA SER A 57 3.71 -6.43 9.82
C SER A 57 2.30 -6.04 10.27
N TYR A 58 1.83 -4.84 9.91
CA TYR A 58 0.47 -4.38 10.20
C TYR A 58 -0.58 -5.41 9.73
N PHE A 59 -0.53 -5.81 8.45
CA PHE A 59 -1.51 -6.75 7.91
C PHE A 59 -1.39 -8.17 8.49
N ILE A 60 -0.18 -8.62 8.86
CA ILE A 60 -0.01 -9.90 9.56
C ILE A 60 -0.73 -9.84 10.92
N THR A 61 -0.51 -8.79 11.70
CA THR A 61 -1.12 -8.63 13.02
C THR A 61 -2.65 -8.47 12.93
N THR A 62 -3.14 -7.63 12.03
CA THR A 62 -4.59 -7.40 11.85
C THR A 62 -5.30 -8.65 11.32
N GLY A 63 -4.68 -9.38 10.40
CA GLY A 63 -5.20 -10.65 9.87
C GLY A 63 -5.24 -11.77 10.92
N GLN A 64 -4.25 -11.84 11.82
CA GLN A 64 -4.25 -12.76 12.96
C GLN A 64 -5.31 -12.39 14.00
N THR A 65 -5.54 -11.09 14.21
CA THR A 65 -6.55 -10.60 15.16
C THR A 65 -7.97 -10.93 14.69
N SER A 66 -8.23 -10.85 13.38
CA SER A 66 -9.53 -11.17 12.79
C SER A 66 -9.86 -12.67 12.90
N ARG A 67 -8.89 -13.56 12.65
CA ARG A 67 -9.07 -15.03 12.77
C ARG A 67 -9.29 -15.53 14.21
N ARG A 68 -8.85 -14.77 15.22
CA ARG A 68 -9.04 -15.14 16.64
C ARG A 68 -10.40 -14.75 17.21
N ARG A 69 -11.16 -13.89 16.50
CA ARG A 69 -12.49 -13.43 16.92
C ARG A 69 -13.63 -14.14 16.16
N SER A 70 -13.30 -15.06 15.25
CA SER A 70 -14.23 -15.95 14.53
C SER A 70 -14.24 -17.31 15.21
#